data_AF-A0A384B478-F1
#
_entry.id   AF-A0A384B478-F1
#
_cell.length_a   1.000
_cell.length_b   1.000
_cell.length_c   1.000
_cell.angle_alpha   90.00
_cell.angle_beta   90.00
_cell.angle_gamma   90.00
#
_symmetry.space_group_name_H-M   'P 1'
#
loop_
_entity.id
_entity.type
_entity.pdbx_description
1 polymer ?
#
loop_
_entity_poly.entity_id
_entity_poly.type
_entity_poly.pdbx_seq_one_letter_code
_entity_poly.pdbx_strand_id
1 'polypeptide(L)'
;MKKQKFGRIIMTSSASGIYGNFGQANYCAAKLGLLGLSNCLAVEGEKSNIHCNTIAPTAGSRLTQNILPDDLLEALKPDYVAPLVLWLCHESCEENGGLFEVGAGWIGKLRWERTLGAIVRQRTQPMTPEAVKANWTKICDFDNATKPQRIQGKESQVSSVLVGESEATKHSLLLWNCLLNCDNLDAQII
;
A
#
# COMPACT_ATOMS: atom_id res chain seq x y z
N MET A 1 3.34 18.20 -14.59
CA MET A 1 2.37 18.02 -13.49
C MET A 1 2.54 19.01 -12.32
N LYS A 2 3.71 19.16 -11.67
CA LYS A 2 3.83 20.11 -10.52
C LYS A 2 3.59 21.59 -10.87
N LYS A 3 4.22 22.09 -11.95
CA LYS A 3 4.04 23.50 -12.40
C LYS A 3 2.59 23.83 -12.79
N GLN A 4 1.89 22.88 -13.41
CA GLN A 4 0.50 23.02 -13.86
C GLN A 4 -0.55 22.73 -12.77
N LYS A 5 -0.13 22.35 -11.54
CA LYS A 5 -1.03 22.03 -10.41
C LYS A 5 -2.14 21.03 -10.75
N PHE A 6 -1.82 20.06 -11.60
CA PHE A 6 -2.73 19.00 -11.99
C PHE A 6 -1.95 17.79 -12.51
N GLY A 7 -2.35 16.59 -12.12
CA GLY A 7 -1.83 15.34 -12.66
C GLY A 7 -2.69 14.14 -12.26
N ARG A 8 -2.75 13.15 -13.16
CA ARG A 8 -3.34 11.84 -12.88
C ARG A 8 -2.39 10.78 -13.41
N ILE A 9 -2.02 9.84 -12.56
CA ILE A 9 -1.01 8.82 -12.82
C ILE A 9 -1.63 7.47 -12.51
N ILE A 10 -1.41 6.51 -13.41
CA ILE A 10 -1.80 5.11 -13.23
C ILE A 10 -0.57 4.22 -13.22
N MET A 11 -0.42 3.45 -12.14
CA MET A 11 0.51 2.34 -12.07
C MET A 11 -0.22 1.04 -12.40
N THR A 12 0.39 0.20 -13.23
CA THR A 12 -0.19 -1.12 -13.59
C THR A 12 0.51 -2.23 -12.83
N SER A 13 -0.06 -2.62 -11.69
CA SER A 13 0.29 -3.82 -10.94
C SER A 13 -0.33 -5.08 -11.58
N SER A 14 -0.50 -6.15 -10.81
CA SER A 14 -1.15 -7.40 -11.22
C SER A 14 -1.55 -8.21 -9.99
N ALA A 15 -2.53 -9.11 -10.14
CA ALA A 15 -2.88 -10.08 -9.10
C ALA A 15 -1.65 -10.93 -8.69
N SER A 16 -0.79 -11.33 -9.63
CA SER A 16 0.47 -12.01 -9.30
C SER A 16 1.42 -11.18 -8.44
N GLY A 17 1.44 -9.86 -8.60
CA GLY A 17 2.19 -8.98 -7.71
C GLY A 17 1.61 -8.93 -6.30
N ILE A 18 0.28 -8.92 -6.19
CA ILE A 18 -0.43 -8.80 -4.91
C ILE A 18 -0.40 -10.11 -4.11
N TYR A 19 -0.64 -11.23 -4.79
CA TYR A 19 -0.86 -12.55 -4.15
C TYR A 19 0.28 -13.54 -4.38
N GLY A 20 1.22 -13.22 -5.28
CA GLY A 20 2.22 -14.17 -5.76
C GLY A 20 1.70 -15.05 -6.90
N ASN A 21 2.62 -15.55 -7.73
CA ASN A 21 2.34 -16.58 -8.72
C ASN A 21 3.61 -17.41 -8.98
N PHE A 22 3.43 -18.71 -9.20
CA PHE A 22 4.55 -19.64 -9.43
C PHE A 22 5.34 -19.26 -10.68
N GLY A 23 6.67 -19.33 -10.62
CA GLY A 23 7.55 -19.01 -11.75
C GLY A 23 7.63 -17.52 -12.12
N GLN A 24 7.03 -16.62 -11.35
CA GLN A 24 6.93 -15.19 -11.67
C GLN A 24 7.60 -14.27 -10.63
N ALA A 25 8.55 -14.74 -9.83
CA ALA A 25 9.14 -13.97 -8.72
C ALA A 25 9.64 -12.56 -9.14
N ASN A 26 10.32 -12.45 -10.28
CA ASN A 26 10.77 -11.18 -10.86
C ASN A 26 9.60 -10.25 -11.24
N TYR A 27 8.57 -10.80 -11.88
CA TYR A 27 7.37 -10.08 -12.27
C TYR A 27 6.57 -9.62 -11.04
N CYS A 28 6.38 -10.49 -10.05
CA CYS A 28 5.70 -10.18 -8.80
C CYS A 28 6.40 -9.04 -8.06
N ALA A 29 7.73 -9.11 -7.92
CA ALA A 29 8.53 -8.08 -7.27
C ALA A 29 8.39 -6.73 -8.00
N ALA A 30 8.50 -6.70 -9.32
CA ALA A 30 8.35 -5.48 -10.10
C ALA A 30 6.93 -4.88 -9.94
N LYS A 31 5.88 -5.72 -10.04
CA LYS A 31 4.49 -5.27 -9.99
C LYS A 31 4.07 -4.76 -8.62
N LEU A 32 4.51 -5.40 -7.54
CA LEU A 32 4.27 -4.88 -6.19
C LEU A 32 5.15 -3.66 -5.87
N GLY A 33 6.35 -3.57 -6.46
CA GLY A 33 7.20 -2.38 -6.39
C GLY A 33 6.53 -1.13 -6.98
N LEU A 34 5.75 -1.28 -8.05
CA LEU A 34 4.95 -0.18 -8.62
C LEU A 34 3.89 0.34 -7.64
N LEU A 35 3.27 -0.53 -6.84
CA LEU A 35 2.36 -0.10 -5.78
C LEU A 35 3.11 0.71 -4.71
N GLY A 36 4.31 0.27 -4.31
CA GLY A 36 5.17 1.03 -3.41
C GLY A 36 5.50 2.43 -3.94
N LEU A 37 5.85 2.54 -5.22
CA LEU A 37 6.09 3.82 -5.89
C LEU A 37 4.81 4.67 -5.93
N SER A 38 3.66 4.08 -6.27
CA SER A 38 2.36 4.77 -6.28
C SER A 38 2.04 5.40 -4.94
N ASN A 39 2.27 4.67 -3.83
CA ASN A 39 2.01 5.15 -2.48
C ASN A 39 2.84 6.40 -2.15
N CYS A 40 4.10 6.45 -2.58
CA CYS A 40 4.97 7.62 -2.36
C CYS A 40 4.48 8.82 -3.19
N LEU A 41 4.23 8.60 -4.49
CA LEU A 41 3.77 9.63 -5.41
C LEU A 41 2.40 10.21 -5.02
N ALA A 42 1.50 9.39 -4.46
CA ALA A 42 0.21 9.84 -3.97
C ALA A 42 0.35 10.87 -2.85
N VAL A 43 1.32 10.68 -1.95
CA VAL A 43 1.60 11.62 -0.84
C VAL A 43 2.33 12.86 -1.35
N GLU A 44 3.41 12.70 -2.12
CA GLU A 44 4.19 13.83 -2.65
C GLU A 44 3.38 14.73 -3.61
N GLY A 45 2.42 14.13 -4.32
CA GLY A 45 1.57 14.78 -5.30
C GLY A 45 0.36 15.51 -4.73
N GLU A 46 -0.06 15.16 -3.51
CA GLU A 46 -1.33 15.60 -2.89
C GLU A 46 -1.47 17.13 -2.89
N LYS A 47 -0.46 17.85 -2.37
CA LYS A 47 -0.43 19.34 -2.32
C LYS A 47 -0.44 20.02 -3.69
N SER A 48 -0.24 19.28 -4.78
CA SER A 48 -0.21 19.80 -6.16
C SER A 48 -1.35 19.27 -7.03
N ASN A 49 -2.39 18.65 -6.44
CA ASN A 49 -3.51 18.00 -7.17
C ASN A 49 -2.98 16.99 -8.21
N ILE A 50 -1.99 16.21 -7.80
CA ILE A 50 -1.43 15.10 -8.59
C ILE A 50 -1.85 13.82 -7.89
N HIS A 51 -2.75 13.06 -8.51
CA HIS A 51 -3.21 11.78 -7.98
C HIS A 51 -2.45 10.64 -8.63
N CYS A 52 -2.11 9.63 -7.84
CA CYS A 52 -1.48 8.40 -8.33
C CYS A 52 -2.25 7.19 -7.80
N ASN A 53 -2.86 6.43 -8.70
CA ASN A 53 -3.61 5.23 -8.37
C ASN A 53 -2.99 4.01 -9.06
N THR A 54 -3.23 2.83 -8.49
CA THR A 54 -2.73 1.56 -9.01
C THR A 54 -3.89 0.67 -9.43
N ILE A 55 -3.76 0.02 -10.59
CA ILE A 55 -4.69 -1.01 -11.06
C ILE A 55 -3.98 -2.36 -11.20
N ALA A 56 -4.71 -3.44 -10.96
CA ALA A 56 -4.33 -4.83 -11.22
C ALA A 56 -5.35 -5.42 -12.22
N PRO A 57 -5.11 -5.25 -13.52
CA PRO A 57 -6.08 -5.62 -14.54
C PRO A 57 -6.03 -7.12 -14.87
N THR A 58 -7.19 -7.66 -15.22
CA THR A 58 -7.36 -8.99 -15.82
C THR A 58 -7.99 -8.82 -17.20
N ALA A 59 -7.20 -9.03 -18.25
CA ALA A 59 -7.62 -8.93 -19.65
C ALA A 59 -6.90 -9.95 -20.53
N GLY A 60 -7.58 -10.41 -21.57
CA GLY A 60 -7.03 -11.18 -22.67
C GLY A 60 -6.09 -10.32 -23.51
N SER A 61 -4.86 -10.80 -23.66
CA SER A 61 -3.81 -10.13 -24.43
C SER A 61 -2.76 -11.13 -24.87
N ARG A 62 -1.81 -10.68 -25.69
CA ARG A 62 -0.64 -11.50 -26.04
C ARG A 62 0.13 -12.04 -24.83
N LEU A 63 0.09 -11.35 -23.68
CA LEU A 63 0.75 -11.80 -22.45
C LEU A 63 0.00 -12.94 -21.74
N THR A 64 -1.31 -13.09 -22.00
CA THR A 64 -2.17 -14.08 -21.34
C THR A 64 -2.62 -15.22 -22.27
N GLN A 65 -2.26 -15.16 -23.56
CA GLN A 65 -2.55 -16.17 -24.58
C GLN A 65 -2.13 -17.60 -24.20
N ASN A 66 -0.95 -17.77 -23.61
CA ASN A 66 -0.45 -19.11 -23.24
C ASN A 66 -0.93 -19.56 -21.85
N ILE A 67 -1.77 -18.76 -21.19
CA ILE A 67 -2.23 -18.97 -19.81
C ILE A 67 -3.74 -19.23 -19.79
N LEU A 68 -4.49 -18.50 -20.62
CA LEU A 68 -5.95 -18.57 -20.69
C LEU A 68 -6.39 -19.40 -21.90
N PRO A 69 -7.45 -20.21 -21.75
CA PRO A 69 -8.17 -20.76 -22.90
C PRO A 69 -8.68 -19.66 -23.84
N ASP A 70 -8.80 -19.99 -25.14
CA ASP A 70 -9.12 -19.00 -26.20
C ASP A 70 -10.48 -18.31 -25.96
N ASP A 71 -11.50 -19.05 -25.51
CA ASP A 71 -12.82 -18.51 -25.20
C ASP A 71 -12.77 -17.47 -24.06
N LEU A 72 -11.98 -17.72 -23.03
CA LEU A 72 -11.77 -16.79 -21.93
C LEU A 72 -10.89 -15.60 -22.34
N LEU A 73 -9.91 -15.82 -23.21
CA LEU A 73 -9.07 -14.77 -23.77
C LEU A 73 -9.91 -13.77 -24.58
N GLU A 74 -10.84 -14.25 -25.41
CA GLU A 74 -11.76 -13.42 -26.20
C GLU A 74 -12.80 -12.70 -25.32
N ALA A 75 -13.27 -13.35 -24.27
CA ALA A 75 -14.24 -12.78 -23.34
C ALA A 75 -13.66 -11.67 -22.47
N LEU A 76 -12.39 -11.75 -22.08
CA LEU A 76 -11.74 -10.78 -21.19
C LEU A 76 -11.22 -9.56 -21.96
N LYS A 77 -12.13 -8.76 -22.54
CA LYS A 77 -11.75 -7.62 -23.36
C LYS A 77 -11.05 -6.51 -22.55
N PRO A 78 -9.95 -5.92 -23.07
CA PRO A 78 -9.31 -4.74 -22.47
C PRO A 78 -10.27 -3.55 -22.29
N ASP A 79 -11.33 -3.48 -23.11
CA ASP A 79 -12.40 -2.47 -23.01
C ASP A 79 -13.11 -2.48 -21.65
N TYR A 80 -13.03 -3.58 -20.89
CA TYR A 80 -13.58 -3.64 -19.54
C TYR A 80 -12.68 -3.03 -18.46
N VAL A 81 -11.42 -2.70 -18.81
CA VAL A 81 -10.47 -2.02 -17.93
C VAL A 81 -10.44 -0.51 -18.22
N ALA A 82 -10.58 -0.13 -19.49
CA ALA A 82 -10.46 1.26 -19.93
C ALA A 82 -11.36 2.25 -19.17
N PRO A 83 -12.64 1.97 -18.88
CA PRO A 83 -13.50 2.90 -18.15
C PRO A 83 -12.96 3.29 -16.76
N LEU A 84 -12.36 2.33 -16.03
CA LEU A 84 -11.75 2.62 -14.73
C LEU A 84 -10.53 3.54 -14.88
N VAL A 85 -9.70 3.30 -15.90
CA VAL A 85 -8.54 4.15 -16.19
C VAL A 85 -8.98 5.56 -16.53
N LEU A 86 -10.00 5.73 -17.39
CA LEU A 86 -10.52 7.05 -17.73
C LEU A 86 -11.10 7.76 -16.50
N TRP A 87 -11.86 7.05 -15.66
CA TRP A 87 -12.41 7.61 -14.42
C TRP A 87 -11.31 8.09 -13.48
N LEU A 88 -10.31 7.24 -13.18
CA LEU A 88 -9.20 7.60 -12.29
C LEU A 88 -8.31 8.71 -12.87
N CYS A 89 -8.36 8.94 -14.19
CA CYS A 89 -7.66 10.01 -14.88
C CYS A 89 -8.52 11.26 -15.14
N HIS A 90 -9.78 11.27 -14.73
CA HIS A 90 -10.66 12.43 -14.90
C HIS A 90 -10.33 13.53 -13.89
N GLU A 91 -10.57 14.79 -14.27
CA GLU A 91 -10.30 15.94 -13.40
C GLU A 91 -11.19 15.94 -12.14
N SER A 92 -12.43 15.48 -12.27
CA SER A 92 -13.38 15.37 -11.15
C SER A 92 -13.13 14.17 -10.22
N CYS A 93 -12.13 13.33 -10.51
CA CYS A 93 -11.82 12.18 -9.67
C CYS A 93 -10.92 12.59 -8.51
N GLU A 94 -11.41 12.40 -7.29
CA GLU A 94 -10.71 12.71 -6.04
C GLU A 94 -9.94 11.53 -5.46
N GLU A 95 -10.04 10.34 -6.07
CA GLU A 95 -9.34 9.15 -5.62
C GLU A 95 -7.82 9.31 -5.78
N ASN A 96 -7.07 9.04 -4.71
CA ASN A 96 -5.61 9.13 -4.70
C ASN A 96 -5.02 8.05 -3.78
N GLY A 97 -3.99 7.33 -4.25
CA GLY A 97 -3.36 6.23 -3.52
C GLY A 97 -4.18 4.93 -3.49
N GLY A 98 -5.22 4.82 -4.34
CA GLY A 98 -6.06 3.63 -4.41
C GLY A 98 -5.39 2.46 -5.13
N LEU A 99 -5.77 1.24 -4.75
CA LEU A 99 -5.44 0.00 -5.44
C LEU A 99 -6.72 -0.71 -5.88
N PHE A 100 -6.85 -0.99 -7.17
CA PHE A 100 -8.05 -1.59 -7.75
C PHE A 100 -7.74 -2.85 -8.55
N GLU A 101 -8.49 -3.93 -8.31
CA GLU A 101 -8.58 -5.03 -9.26
C GLU A 101 -9.72 -4.76 -10.24
N VAL A 102 -9.52 -5.11 -11.51
CA VAL A 102 -10.48 -4.82 -12.58
C VAL A 102 -10.41 -5.85 -13.70
N GLY A 103 -11.58 -6.30 -14.16
CA GLY A 103 -11.70 -7.24 -15.27
C GLY A 103 -13.14 -7.72 -15.44
N ALA A 104 -13.51 -8.14 -16.65
CA ALA A 104 -14.84 -8.69 -16.96
C ALA A 104 -16.04 -7.80 -16.54
N GLY A 105 -15.85 -6.49 -16.43
CA GLY A 105 -16.88 -5.55 -15.96
C GLY A 105 -17.00 -5.41 -14.45
N TRP A 106 -16.19 -6.13 -13.67
CA TRP A 106 -16.10 -5.99 -12.21
C TRP A 106 -14.91 -5.10 -11.82
N ILE A 107 -15.10 -4.30 -10.76
CA ILE A 107 -14.08 -3.45 -10.14
C ILE A 107 -14.15 -3.62 -8.62
N GLY A 108 -13.02 -3.94 -8.00
CA GLY A 108 -12.87 -4.04 -6.54
C GLY A 108 -11.73 -3.17 -6.03
N LYS A 109 -11.88 -2.57 -4.84
CA LYS A 109 -10.83 -1.78 -4.18
C LYS A 109 -10.18 -2.59 -3.06
N LEU A 110 -8.86 -2.56 -3.00
CA LEU A 110 -8.05 -3.24 -2.00
C LEU A 110 -7.48 -2.25 -1.00
N ARG A 111 -7.26 -2.70 0.24
CA ARG A 111 -6.57 -1.94 1.30
C ARG A 111 -5.89 -2.87 2.28
N TRP A 112 -4.97 -2.33 3.08
CA TRP A 112 -4.38 -3.05 4.19
C TRP A 112 -5.33 -3.13 5.39
N GLU A 113 -5.34 -4.31 6.01
CA GLU A 113 -5.91 -4.56 7.32
C GLU A 113 -4.79 -5.05 8.25
N ARG A 114 -4.83 -4.65 9.52
CA ARG A 114 -3.82 -4.99 10.51
C ARG A 114 -4.47 -5.40 11.81
N THR A 115 -4.12 -6.58 12.31
CA THR A 115 -4.54 -7.10 13.62
C THR A 115 -4.24 -6.10 14.74
N LEU A 116 -4.93 -6.22 15.88
CA LEU A 116 -4.58 -5.46 17.09
C LEU A 116 -3.20 -5.89 17.63
N GLY A 117 -2.81 -7.12 17.33
CA GLY A 117 -1.53 -7.71 17.72
C GLY A 117 -1.43 -8.04 19.21
N ALA A 118 -0.21 -8.25 19.68
CA ALA A 118 0.08 -8.54 21.08
C ALA A 118 1.39 -7.89 21.52
N ILE A 119 1.40 -7.32 22.73
CA ILE A 119 2.64 -6.96 23.43
C ILE A 119 3.17 -8.25 24.07
N VAL A 120 4.24 -8.80 23.50
CA VAL A 120 4.84 -10.07 23.97
C VAL A 120 6.08 -9.87 24.83
N ARG A 121 6.59 -8.64 24.90
CA ARG A 121 7.73 -8.27 25.76
C ARG A 121 7.23 -7.95 27.16
N GLN A 122 8.03 -8.32 28.16
CA GLN A 122 7.88 -7.85 29.54
C GLN A 122 9.02 -6.88 29.87
N ARG A 123 8.75 -5.85 30.69
CA ARG A 123 9.70 -4.76 30.94
C ARG A 123 11.04 -5.24 31.52
N THR A 124 11.00 -6.25 32.37
CA THR A 124 12.14 -6.73 33.17
C THR A 124 12.77 -8.01 32.62
N GLN A 125 12.25 -8.56 31.52
CA GLN A 125 12.71 -9.83 30.95
C GLN A 125 13.07 -9.65 29.48
N PRO A 126 14.11 -10.36 29.00
CA PRO A 126 14.38 -10.39 27.57
C PRO A 126 13.18 -10.99 26.82
N MET A 127 12.88 -10.43 25.64
CA MET A 127 11.88 -11.01 24.76
C MET A 127 12.41 -12.33 24.19
N THR A 128 11.59 -13.39 24.21
CA THR A 128 11.99 -14.72 23.74
C THR A 128 11.13 -15.19 22.56
N PRO A 129 11.65 -16.07 21.69
CA PRO A 129 10.84 -16.74 20.65
C PRO A 129 9.66 -17.52 21.22
N GLU A 130 9.79 -18.09 22.42
CA GLU A 130 8.73 -18.83 23.10
C GLU A 130 7.56 -17.92 23.48
N ALA A 131 7.82 -16.68 23.91
CA ALA A 131 6.77 -15.71 24.20
C ALA A 131 6.00 -15.30 22.92
N VAL A 132 6.69 -15.21 21.77
CA VAL A 132 6.04 -15.00 20.46
C VAL A 132 5.14 -16.18 20.11
N LYS A 133 5.67 -17.41 20.20
CA LYS A 133 4.89 -18.64 19.93
C LYS A 133 3.66 -18.74 20.84
N ALA A 134 3.80 -18.45 22.13
CA ALA A 134 2.71 -18.50 23.10
C ALA A 134 1.58 -17.50 22.81
N ASN A 135 1.88 -16.41 22.10
CA ASN A 135 0.91 -15.38 21.71
C ASN A 135 0.52 -15.43 20.23
N TRP A 136 0.94 -16.44 19.47
CA TRP A 136 0.80 -16.45 18.01
C TRP A 136 -0.65 -16.33 17.55
N THR A 137 -1.58 -17.05 18.20
CA THR A 137 -3.01 -16.95 17.91
C THR A 137 -3.52 -15.52 18.04
N LYS A 138 -3.11 -14.78 19.08
CA LYS A 138 -3.51 -13.38 19.31
C LYS A 138 -2.85 -12.43 18.30
N ILE A 139 -1.60 -12.67 17.93
CA ILE A 139 -0.87 -11.86 16.93
C ILE A 139 -1.56 -11.94 15.57
N CYS A 140 -2.04 -13.13 15.20
CA CYS A 140 -2.68 -13.43 13.93
C CYS A 140 -4.21 -13.29 13.93
N ASP A 141 -4.80 -12.79 15.02
CA ASP A 141 -6.25 -12.59 15.14
C ASP A 141 -6.70 -11.30 14.44
N PHE A 142 -7.56 -11.44 13.43
CA PHE A 142 -8.09 -10.33 12.66
C PHE A 142 -9.42 -9.77 13.21
N ASP A 143 -9.95 -10.34 14.30
CA ASP A 143 -11.12 -9.78 14.97
C ASP A 143 -10.83 -8.33 15.39
N ASN A 144 -11.74 -7.43 15.03
CA ASN A 144 -11.63 -5.98 15.28
C ASN A 144 -10.37 -5.31 14.69
N ALA A 145 -9.79 -5.87 13.63
CA ALA A 145 -8.59 -5.34 13.02
C ALA A 145 -8.72 -3.87 12.55
N THR A 146 -7.60 -3.17 12.53
CA THR A 146 -7.47 -1.75 12.14
C THR A 146 -7.19 -1.58 10.65
N LYS A 147 -7.47 -0.39 10.12
CA LYS A 147 -7.36 -0.05 8.69
C LYS A 147 -6.31 1.05 8.49
N PRO A 148 -5.01 0.77 8.66
CA PRO A 148 -3.97 1.80 8.63
C PRO A 148 -3.90 2.51 7.27
N GLN A 149 -3.91 3.86 7.27
CA GLN A 149 -3.93 4.69 6.06
C GLN A 149 -2.60 5.37 5.75
N ARG A 150 -1.91 5.91 6.77
CA ARG A 150 -0.63 6.61 6.64
C ARG A 150 0.39 6.09 7.63
N ILE A 151 1.67 6.38 7.39
CA ILE A 151 2.78 5.95 8.25
C ILE A 151 2.65 6.53 9.67
N GLN A 152 2.26 7.80 9.80
CA GLN A 152 2.12 8.51 11.07
C GLN A 152 1.11 7.85 12.04
N GLY A 153 0.13 7.09 11.53
CA GLY A 153 -0.84 6.36 12.35
C GLY A 153 -0.32 5.05 12.95
N LYS A 154 0.82 4.52 12.47
CA LYS A 154 1.41 3.26 12.96
C LYS A 154 2.30 3.49 14.20
N GLU A 155 2.92 4.66 14.31
CA GLU A 155 3.87 5.02 15.36
C GLU A 155 3.22 5.21 16.73
N SER A 156 1.97 5.69 16.79
CA SER A 156 1.25 5.89 18.06
C SER A 156 1.11 4.58 18.83
N GLN A 157 0.89 3.45 18.14
CA GLN A 157 0.77 2.15 18.76
C GLN A 157 2.13 1.62 19.24
N VAL A 158 3.18 1.67 18.41
CA VAL A 158 4.53 1.21 18.79
C VAL A 158 5.09 2.05 19.93
N SER A 159 4.91 3.37 19.88
CA SER A 159 5.36 4.30 20.92
C SER A 159 4.56 4.12 22.21
N SER A 160 3.24 3.88 22.12
CA SER A 160 2.40 3.60 23.30
C SER A 160 2.84 2.36 24.08
N VAL A 161 3.39 1.36 23.40
CA VAL A 161 3.95 0.15 24.03
C VAL A 161 5.19 0.47 24.87
N LEU A 162 5.87 1.59 24.57
CA LEU A 162 7.07 2.05 25.27
C LEU A 162 6.78 3.19 26.27
N VAL A 163 5.53 3.67 26.37
CA VAL A 163 5.14 4.71 27.33
C VAL A 163 5.29 4.14 28.74
N GLY A 164 6.42 4.50 29.38
CA GLY A 164 6.87 3.97 30.65
C GLY A 164 8.40 3.82 30.74
N GLU A 165 9.13 3.89 29.61
CA GLU A 165 10.59 3.88 29.55
C GLU A 165 11.22 5.26 29.84
N SER A 166 12.54 5.27 30.07
CA SER A 166 13.32 6.43 30.53
C SER A 166 13.15 7.67 29.65
N GLU A 167 13.44 8.85 30.20
CA GLU A 167 13.31 10.16 29.55
C GLU A 167 14.12 10.25 28.23
N ALA A 168 15.23 9.54 28.14
CA ALA A 168 16.03 9.39 26.91
C ALA A 168 15.28 8.69 25.77
N THR A 169 14.47 7.67 26.09
CA THR A 169 13.68 6.92 25.11
C THR A 169 12.58 7.79 24.52
N LYS A 170 11.98 8.66 25.34
CA LYS A 170 10.99 9.65 24.89
C LYS A 170 11.62 10.68 23.94
N HIS A 171 12.85 11.14 24.23
CA HIS A 171 13.55 12.11 23.38
C HIS A 171 13.94 11.53 22.02
N SER A 172 14.42 10.29 21.96
CA SER A 172 14.73 9.60 20.70
C SER A 172 13.48 9.35 19.83
N LEU A 173 12.35 9.01 20.44
CA LEU A 173 11.07 8.87 19.72
C LEU A 173 10.58 10.20 19.14
N LEU A 174 10.76 11.31 19.86
CA LEU A 174 10.43 12.64 19.35
C LEU A 174 11.29 13.03 18.15
N LEU A 175 12.60 12.76 18.18
CA LEU A 175 13.50 13.03 17.06
C LEU A 175 13.16 12.20 15.82
N TRP A 176 12.81 10.92 16.01
CA TRP A 176 12.38 10.05 14.90
C TRP A 176 11.04 10.53 14.28
N ASN A 177 10.07 10.91 15.11
CA ASN A 177 8.81 11.49 14.63
C ASN A 177 9.04 12.79 13.84
N CYS A 178 10.01 13.63 14.22
CA CYS A 178 10.39 14.82 13.46
C CYS A 178 10.97 14.48 12.07
N LEU A 179 11.80 13.45 11.94
CA LEU A 179 12.36 13.01 10.65
C LEU A 179 11.27 12.51 9.70
N LEU A 180 10.24 11.85 10.22
CA LEU A 180 9.11 11.33 9.45
C LEU A 180 8.07 12.40 9.10
N ASN A 181 8.05 13.52 9.84
CA ASN A 181 7.20 14.69 9.60
C ASN A 181 7.92 15.78 8.76
N CYS A 182 9.01 15.45 8.06
CA CYS A 182 9.70 16.37 7.15
C CYS A 182 8.89 16.64 5.87
N ASP A 183 7.71 17.21 6.04
CA ASP A 183 6.94 17.96 5.06
C ASP A 183 7.31 19.46 5.08
N ASN A 184 8.31 19.85 5.89
CA ASN A 184 8.71 21.23 6.17
C ASN A 184 10.25 21.46 6.15
N LEU A 185 11.02 20.65 5.41
CA LEU A 185 12.34 21.09 4.97
C LEU A 185 12.18 21.69 3.58
N ASP A 186 11.94 22.99 3.58
CA ASP A 186 12.00 23.82 2.41
C ASP A 186 13.26 23.51 1.59
N ALA A 187 13.02 23.36 0.30
CA ALA A 187 13.85 23.79 -0.81
C ALA A 187 14.91 24.85 -0.43
N GLN A 188 16.06 24.43 0.10
CA GLN A 188 17.32 25.17 0.09
C GLN A 188 18.51 24.22 -0.12
N ILE A 189 18.46 23.44 -1.20
CA ILE A 189 19.68 23.01 -1.91
C ILE A 189 19.37 23.04 -3.41
N ILE A 190 19.34 24.25 -3.97
CA ILE A 190 19.94 24.62 -5.27
C ILE A 190 20.44 26.05 -5.10
#